data_AF-A0A9X2SE48-F1
#
_entry.id   AF-A0A9X2SE48-F1
#
_cell.length_a   1.000
_cell.length_b   1.000
_cell.length_c   1.000
_cell.angle_alpha   90.00
_cell.angle_beta   90.00
_cell.angle_gamma   90.00
#
_symmetry.space_group_name_H-M   'P 1'
#
loop_
_entity.id
_entity.type
_entity.pdbx_description
1 polymer ?
#
loop_
_entity_poly.entity_id
_entity_poly.type
_entity_poly.pdbx_seq_one_letter_code
_entity_poly.pdbx_strand_id
1 'polypeptide(L)'
;ATWTILGFDPIRSDVWTDPAMKAANKFTDYFGDNIFDVLDQVKSEIEGINIGEKTPQVIDAIKTQTNVRILVDGEDAAKVLKEVNDSLK
;
A
#
# COMPACT_ATOMS: atom_id res chain seq x y z
N ALA A 1 12.65 17.41 -2.98
CA ALA A 1 12.01 16.09 -3.10
C ALA A 1 10.76 16.07 -2.24
N THR A 2 9.68 15.37 -2.63
CA THR A 2 8.45 15.25 -1.83
C THR A 2 8.74 14.69 -0.43
N TRP A 3 9.74 13.80 -0.33
CA TRP A 3 10.29 13.24 0.90
C TRP A 3 10.54 14.29 1.99
N THR A 4 11.26 15.38 1.72
CA THR A 4 11.65 16.34 2.77
C THR A 4 10.52 17.28 3.20
N ILE A 5 9.44 17.35 2.43
CA ILE A 5 8.31 18.25 2.67
C ILE A 5 7.14 17.48 3.31
N LEU A 6 6.71 16.42 2.63
CA LEU A 6 5.51 15.64 2.95
C LEU A 6 5.82 14.25 3.52
N GLY A 7 7.05 13.76 3.41
CA GLY A 7 7.44 12.44 3.92
C GLY A 7 7.06 11.28 3.00
N PHE A 8 6.60 11.58 1.77
CA PHE A 8 6.35 10.54 0.78
C PHE A 8 7.65 10.03 0.18
N ASP A 9 7.72 8.72 0.02
CA ASP A 9 8.75 8.07 -0.76
C ASP A 9 8.78 8.63 -2.20
N PRO A 10 9.97 8.82 -2.79
CA PRO A 10 10.06 9.11 -4.21
C PRO A 10 9.53 7.93 -5.02
N ILE A 11 8.52 8.17 -5.88
CA ILE A 11 7.93 7.12 -6.74
C ILE A 11 9.00 6.41 -7.59
N ARG A 12 10.01 7.15 -8.05
CA ARG A 12 11.15 6.57 -8.76
C ARG A 12 12.09 5.94 -7.73
N SER A 13 11.99 4.63 -7.59
CA SER A 13 12.76 3.85 -6.61
C SER A 13 14.25 3.69 -6.94
N ASP A 14 14.71 4.19 -8.09
CA ASP A 14 16.14 4.28 -8.43
C ASP A 14 16.87 5.34 -7.62
N VAL A 15 16.18 6.37 -7.14
CA VAL A 15 16.77 7.44 -6.31
C VAL A 15 16.87 7.09 -4.83
N TRP A 16 16.35 5.94 -4.40
CA TRP A 16 16.33 5.54 -2.98
C TRP A 16 17.73 5.31 -2.40
N THR A 17 18.70 4.98 -3.26
CA THR A 17 20.11 4.77 -2.87
C THR A 17 20.93 6.06 -2.88
N ASP A 18 20.35 7.20 -3.29
CA ASP A 18 21.03 8.49 -3.31
C ASP A 18 21.35 8.97 -1.88
N PRO A 19 22.56 9.48 -1.59
CA PRO A 19 22.92 10.00 -0.27
C PRO A 19 21.94 11.04 0.29
N ALA A 20 21.25 11.81 -0.57
CA ALA A 20 20.23 12.77 -0.17
C ALA A 20 19.04 12.13 0.57
N MET A 21 18.83 10.81 0.41
CA MET A 21 17.77 10.08 1.11
C MET A 21 18.07 9.87 2.61
N LYS A 22 19.35 9.92 2.99
CA LYS A 22 19.83 9.82 4.38
C LYS A 22 20.09 11.18 5.02
N ALA A 23 19.89 12.27 4.27
CA ALA A 23 20.14 13.62 4.76
C ALA A 23 19.16 13.99 5.89
N ALA A 24 19.69 14.60 6.94
CA ALA A 24 18.93 15.02 8.12
C ALA A 24 17.72 15.89 7.75
N ASN A 25 16.55 15.48 8.20
CA ASN A 25 15.29 16.18 8.10
C ASN A 25 14.31 15.66 9.16
N LYS A 26 13.16 16.32 9.33
CA LYS A 26 12.15 15.96 10.33
C LYS A 26 11.68 14.49 10.31
N PHE A 27 11.81 13.79 9.17
CA PHE A 27 11.43 12.38 9.04
C PHE A 27 12.58 11.44 9.40
N THR A 28 13.83 11.75 9.01
CA THR A 28 14.99 10.95 9.46
C THR A 28 15.21 11.11 10.96
N ASP A 29 14.89 12.28 11.51
CA ASP A 29 14.96 12.54 12.96
C ASP A 29 13.92 11.73 13.73
N TYR A 30 12.76 11.42 13.11
CA TYR A 30 11.67 10.69 13.74
C TYR A 30 11.76 9.16 13.54
N PHE A 31 12.08 8.72 12.32
CA PHE A 31 12.08 7.31 11.92
C PHE A 31 13.48 6.68 11.82
N GLY A 32 14.55 7.48 11.83
CA GLY A 32 15.92 7.05 11.54
C GLY A 32 16.35 7.34 10.10
N ASP A 33 17.65 7.20 9.82
CA ASP A 33 18.23 7.47 8.50
C ASP A 33 18.20 6.25 7.55
N ASN A 34 17.79 5.08 8.05
CA ASN A 34 17.80 3.80 7.32
C ASN A 34 16.47 3.47 6.60
N ILE A 35 15.52 4.42 6.52
CA ILE A 35 14.17 4.19 5.96
C ILE A 35 14.24 3.65 4.53
N PHE A 36 15.06 4.27 3.68
CA PHE A 36 15.21 3.84 2.29
C PHE A 36 16.08 2.58 2.14
N ASP A 37 16.97 2.30 3.10
CA ASP A 37 17.68 1.01 3.12
C ASP A 37 16.70 -0.14 3.35
N VAL A 38 15.72 0.05 4.25
CA VAL A 38 14.65 -0.94 4.49
C VAL A 38 13.75 -1.09 3.26
N LEU A 39 13.38 0.02 2.60
CA LEU A 39 12.57 -0.03 1.38
C LEU A 39 13.30 -0.73 0.22
N ASP A 40 14.61 -0.53 0.09
CA ASP A 40 15.41 -1.19 -0.94
C ASP A 40 15.48 -2.71 -0.73
N GLN A 41 15.57 -3.17 0.53
CA GLN A 41 15.57 -4.60 0.88
C GLN A 41 14.30 -5.33 0.45
N VAL A 42 13.14 -4.68 0.57
CA VAL A 42 11.83 -5.28 0.23
C VAL A 42 11.35 -4.91 -1.17
N LYS A 43 12.10 -4.08 -1.92
CA LYS A 43 11.68 -3.53 -3.21
C LYS A 43 11.29 -4.61 -4.22
N SER A 44 11.99 -5.73 -4.24
CA SER A 44 11.71 -6.86 -5.13
C SER A 44 10.46 -7.65 -4.75
N GLU A 45 9.94 -7.48 -3.53
CA GLU A 45 8.71 -8.11 -3.05
C GLU A 45 7.46 -7.28 -3.40
N ILE A 46 7.64 -6.02 -3.83
CA ILE A 46 6.56 -5.13 -4.22
C ILE A 46 6.14 -5.45 -5.66
N GLU A 47 5.13 -6.30 -5.77
CA GLU A 47 4.53 -6.68 -7.05
C GLU A 47 3.78 -5.53 -7.73
N GLY A 48 3.71 -5.60 -9.06
CA GLY A 48 2.90 -4.67 -9.85
C GLY A 48 1.40 -4.85 -9.60
N ILE A 49 0.66 -3.74 -9.59
CA ILE A 49 -0.80 -3.77 -9.48
C ILE A 49 -1.45 -4.03 -10.84
N ASN A 50 -2.40 -4.96 -10.89
CA ASN A 50 -3.24 -5.19 -12.07
C ASN A 50 -4.55 -4.39 -11.91
N ILE A 51 -4.66 -3.29 -12.65
CA ILE A 51 -5.86 -2.43 -12.65
C ILE A 51 -6.65 -2.70 -13.91
N GLY A 52 -7.91 -3.14 -13.76
CA GLY A 52 -8.84 -3.39 -14.84
C GLY A 52 -10.13 -2.57 -14.70
N GLU A 53 -11.02 -2.69 -15.69
CA GLU A 53 -12.27 -1.91 -15.74
C GLU A 53 -13.15 -2.09 -14.50
N LYS A 54 -13.17 -3.30 -13.91
CA LYS A 54 -13.95 -3.61 -12.71
C LYS A 54 -13.28 -3.21 -11.40
N THR A 55 -12.01 -2.77 -11.39
CA THR A 55 -11.28 -2.42 -10.16
C THR A 55 -12.03 -1.41 -9.27
N PRO A 56 -12.64 -0.33 -9.79
CA PRO A 56 -13.43 0.59 -8.96
C PRO A 56 -14.61 -0.08 -8.26
N GLN A 57 -15.34 -0.96 -8.97
CA GLN A 57 -16.49 -1.69 -8.42
C GLN A 57 -16.06 -2.68 -7.33
N VAL A 58 -14.95 -3.38 -7.55
CA VAL A 58 -14.38 -4.31 -6.56
C VAL A 58 -13.93 -3.57 -5.31
N ILE A 59 -13.26 -2.42 -5.46
CA ILE A 59 -12.83 -1.60 -4.31
C ILE A 59 -14.03 -1.11 -3.50
N ASP A 60 -15.10 -0.68 -4.16
CA ASP A 60 -16.33 -0.26 -3.48
C ASP A 60 -16.94 -1.42 -2.67
N ALA A 61 -17.10 -2.59 -3.30
CA ALA A 61 -17.63 -3.78 -2.64
C ALA A 61 -16.76 -4.26 -1.47
N ILE A 62 -15.44 -4.13 -1.57
CA ILE A 62 -14.54 -4.46 -0.45
C ILE A 62 -14.87 -3.59 0.77
N LYS A 63 -14.99 -2.27 0.54
CA LYS A 63 -15.22 -1.27 1.59
C LYS A 63 -16.61 -1.34 2.19
N THR A 64 -17.64 -1.57 1.37
CA THR A 64 -19.05 -1.46 1.78
C THR A 64 -19.67 -2.79 2.16
N GLN A 65 -19.14 -3.92 1.67
CA GLN A 65 -19.71 -5.25 1.90
C GLN A 65 -18.73 -6.17 2.64
N THR A 66 -17.53 -6.42 2.09
CA THR A 66 -16.66 -7.48 2.64
C THR A 66 -16.05 -7.11 3.98
N ASN A 67 -15.52 -5.89 4.15
CA ASN A 67 -14.79 -5.50 5.35
C ASN A 67 -15.69 -5.48 6.58
N VAL A 68 -16.93 -5.00 6.45
CA VAL A 68 -17.90 -4.99 7.55
C VAL A 68 -18.22 -6.42 7.96
N ARG A 69 -18.64 -7.26 7.01
CA ARG A 69 -19.05 -8.65 7.27
C ARG A 69 -17.91 -9.49 7.87
N ILE A 70 -16.69 -9.34 7.38
CA ILE A 70 -15.54 -10.14 7.83
C ILE A 70 -14.93 -9.58 9.11
N LEU A 71 -14.59 -8.29 9.13
CA LEU A 71 -13.77 -7.71 10.22
C LEU A 71 -14.63 -7.26 11.41
N VAL A 72 -15.90 -6.90 11.18
CA VAL A 72 -16.80 -6.41 12.23
C VAL A 72 -17.77 -7.50 12.66
N ASP A 73 -18.45 -8.14 11.71
CA ASP A 73 -19.48 -9.14 12.02
C ASP A 73 -18.91 -10.55 12.22
N GLY A 74 -17.63 -10.77 11.87
CA GLY A 74 -16.91 -12.02 12.10
C GLY A 74 -17.36 -13.18 11.20
N GLU A 75 -17.95 -12.88 10.04
CA GLU A 75 -18.32 -13.91 9.06
C GLU A 75 -17.08 -14.59 8.43
N ASP A 76 -17.26 -15.83 7.97
CA ASP A 76 -16.20 -16.56 7.27
C ASP A 76 -15.74 -15.83 6.00
N ALA A 77 -14.45 -15.49 5.94
CA ALA A 77 -13.89 -14.68 4.87
C ALA A 77 -14.03 -15.35 3.50
N ALA A 78 -13.80 -16.66 3.40
CA ALA A 78 -13.86 -17.36 2.12
C ALA A 78 -15.29 -17.35 1.54
N LYS A 79 -16.29 -17.56 2.41
CA LYS A 79 -17.71 -17.46 2.06
C LYS A 79 -18.06 -16.05 1.59
N VAL A 80 -17.77 -15.01 2.39
CA VAL A 80 -18.13 -13.63 2.08
C VAL A 80 -17.49 -13.16 0.78
N LEU A 81 -16.18 -13.42 0.59
CA LEU A 81 -15.46 -13.04 -0.62
C LEU A 81 -16.06 -13.72 -1.86
N LYS A 82 -16.46 -14.99 -1.76
CA LYS A 82 -17.12 -15.70 -2.85
C LYS A 82 -18.48 -15.08 -3.19
N GLU A 83 -19.34 -14.87 -2.18
CA GLU A 83 -20.68 -14.29 -2.37
C GLU A 83 -20.64 -12.90 -3.00
N VAL A 84 -19.74 -12.03 -2.51
CA VAL A 84 -19.59 -10.68 -3.06
C VAL A 84 -19.00 -10.72 -4.47
N ASN A 85 -18.01 -11.58 -4.74
CA ASN A 85 -17.50 -11.71 -6.10
C ASN A 85 -18.56 -12.23 -7.08
N ASP A 86 -19.44 -13.14 -6.64
CA ASP A 86 -20.52 -13.65 -7.47
C ASP A 86 -21.60 -12.58 -7.78
N SER A 87 -21.76 -11.56 -6.94
CA SER A 87 -22.68 -10.43 -7.20
C SER A 87 -22.11 -9.37 -8.17
N LEU A 88 -20.80 -9.39 -8.41
CA LEU A 88 -20.07 -8.45 -9.29
C LEU A 88 -19.83 -9.00 -10.71
N LYS A 89 -20.23 -10.25 -10.99
CA LYS A 89 -20.07 -10.89 -12.30
C LYS A 89 -21.09 -10.37 -13.29
#